data_AF-A0A6V8LPV5-F1
#
_entry.id   AF-A0A6V8LPV5-F1
#
_cell.length_a   1.000
_cell.length_b   1.000
_cell.length_c   1.000
_cell.angle_alpha   90.00
_cell.angle_beta   90.00
_cell.angle_gamma   90.00
#
_symmetry.space_group_name_H-M   'P 1'
#
loop_
_entity.id
_entity.type
_entity.pdbx_description
1 polymer ?
#
loop_
_entity_poly.entity_id
_entity_poly.type
_entity_poly.pdbx_seq_one_letter_code
_entity_poly.pdbx_strand_id
1 'polypeptide(L)'
;MAEMSAAHEAVESGDLETLARLLRTGEANIHEEFDGLTLLHHAIDVELDTHTQTGGPLHVDTTALLLALGADPRRGSAGGVGPTAEHVAFVNGHWLASCLFEGWGRGGG
;
A
#
# COMPACT_ATOMS: atom_id res chain seq x y z
N MET A 1 7.24 21.15 -3.10
CA MET A 1 6.89 19.72 -3.01
C MET A 1 6.49 19.47 -1.57
N ALA A 2 5.44 18.69 -1.33
CA ALA A 2 5.12 18.30 0.04
C ALA A 2 6.28 17.47 0.59
N GLU A 3 6.49 17.51 1.90
CA GLU A 3 7.44 16.61 2.57
C GLU A 3 6.80 15.22 2.66
N MET A 4 7.57 14.16 2.42
CA MET A 4 7.10 12.79 2.57
C MET A 4 6.71 12.56 4.03
N SER A 5 5.54 11.99 4.26
CA SER A 5 5.11 11.69 5.62
C SER A 5 5.94 10.54 6.21
N ALA A 6 6.00 10.48 7.54
CA ALA A 6 6.70 9.39 8.23
C ALA A 6 6.12 8.00 7.88
N ALA A 7 4.83 7.89 7.56
CA ALA A 7 4.25 6.62 7.14
C ALA A 7 4.60 6.27 5.69
N HIS A 8 4.69 7.25 4.78
CA HIS A 8 5.21 7.01 3.44
C HIS A 8 6.70 6.63 3.46
N GLU A 9 7.51 7.23 4.34
CA GLU A 9 8.91 6.84 4.54
C GLU A 9 9.04 5.41 5.11
N ALA A 10 8.15 5.03 6.04
CA ALA A 10 8.10 3.66 6.56
C ALA A 10 7.68 2.65 5.46
N VAL A 11 6.78 3.03 4.55
CA VAL A 11 6.42 2.21 3.38
C VAL A 11 7.62 2.06 2.43
N GLU A 12 8.29 3.16 2.08
CA GLU A 12 9.47 3.19 1.19
C GLU A 12 10.60 2.29 1.70
N SER A 13 10.84 2.31 3.02
CA SER A 13 11.90 1.52 3.66
C SER A 13 11.48 0.09 4.03
N GLY A 14 10.19 -0.25 3.91
CA GLY A 14 9.65 -1.53 4.38
C GLY A 14 9.65 -1.69 5.90
N ASP A 15 9.70 -0.59 6.67
CA ASP A 15 9.66 -0.61 8.14
C ASP A 15 8.23 -0.82 8.66
N LEU A 16 7.83 -2.09 8.70
CA LEU A 16 6.51 -2.51 9.17
C LEU A 16 6.25 -2.17 10.65
N GLU A 17 7.29 -2.15 11.50
CA GLU A 17 7.15 -1.86 12.92
C GLU A 17 6.77 -0.39 13.11
N THR A 18 7.53 0.51 12.49
CA THR A 18 7.26 1.95 12.53
C THR A 18 5.91 2.26 11.88
N LEU A 19 5.62 1.68 10.72
CA LEU A 19 4.33 1.88 10.04
C LEU A 19 3.16 1.44 10.92
N ALA A 20 3.22 0.24 11.49
CA ALA A 20 2.17 -0.27 12.37
C ALA A 20 2.02 0.58 13.65
N ARG A 21 3.11 1.12 14.19
CA ARG A 21 3.05 2.02 15.36
C ARG A 21 2.31 3.30 14.99
N LEU A 22 2.76 4.01 13.95
CA LEU A 22 2.19 5.29 13.50
C LEU A 22 0.68 5.19 13.24
N LEU A 23 0.25 4.12 12.59
CA LEU A 23 -1.17 3.89 12.28
C LEU A 23 -2.00 3.57 13.52
N ARG A 24 -1.47 2.76 14.45
CA ARG A 24 -2.20 2.37 15.67
C ARG A 24 -2.27 3.48 16.72
N THR A 25 -1.28 4.37 16.77
CA THR A 25 -1.30 5.54 17.66
C THR A 25 -2.13 6.69 17.10
N GLY A 26 -2.52 6.63 15.81
CA GLY A 26 -3.23 7.69 15.11
C GLY A 26 -2.32 8.87 14.72
N GLU A 27 -1.00 8.69 14.76
CA GLU A 27 -0.03 9.68 14.26
C GLU A 27 -0.06 9.78 12.73
N ALA A 28 -0.46 8.71 12.05
CA ALA A 28 -0.67 8.67 10.60
C ALA A 28 -2.09 8.19 10.25
N ASN A 29 -2.59 8.60 9.09
CA ASN A 29 -3.89 8.15 8.58
C ASN A 29 -3.69 7.03 7.56
N ILE A 30 -4.43 5.92 7.69
CA ILE A 30 -4.34 4.75 6.80
C ILE A 30 -4.61 5.07 5.31
N HIS A 31 -5.32 6.16 5.02
CA HIS A 31 -5.60 6.65 3.68
C HIS A 31 -4.95 8.01 3.39
N GLU A 32 -3.94 8.42 4.14
CA GLU A 32 -3.17 9.61 3.76
C GLU A 32 -2.51 9.42 2.40
N GLU A 33 -2.23 10.54 1.75
CA GLU A 33 -1.68 10.58 0.42
C GLU A 33 -0.41 11.42 0.35
N PHE A 34 0.57 10.93 -0.41
CA PHE A 34 1.79 11.63 -0.79
C PHE A 34 1.98 11.47 -2.30
N ASP A 35 2.21 12.58 -3.01
CA ASP A 35 2.29 12.64 -4.48
C ASP A 35 1.14 11.90 -5.21
N GLY A 36 -0.06 11.96 -4.63
CA GLY A 36 -1.27 11.36 -5.20
C GLY A 36 -1.39 9.85 -5.01
N LEU A 37 -0.49 9.23 -4.25
CA LEU A 37 -0.54 7.82 -3.85
C LEU A 37 -1.03 7.72 -2.41
N THR A 38 -1.98 6.82 -2.13
CA THR A 38 -2.23 6.42 -0.74
C THR A 38 -1.09 5.51 -0.25
N LEU A 39 -1.01 5.24 1.06
CA LEU A 39 -0.08 4.24 1.59
C LEU A 39 -0.17 2.88 0.85
N LEU A 40 -1.39 2.42 0.56
CA LEU A 40 -1.60 1.16 -0.16
C LEU A 40 -1.13 1.20 -1.63
N HIS A 41 -1.26 2.34 -2.33
CA HIS A 41 -0.71 2.49 -3.68
C HIS A 41 0.82 2.50 -3.65
N HIS A 42 1.40 3.21 -2.68
CA HIS A 42 2.84 3.29 -2.51
C HIS A 42 3.47 1.94 -2.17
N ALA A 43 2.81 1.14 -1.33
CA ALA A 43 3.26 -0.21 -1.00
C ALA A 43 3.34 -1.13 -2.22
N ILE A 44 2.32 -1.12 -3.09
CA ILE A 44 2.32 -1.89 -4.35
C ILE A 44 3.50 -1.48 -5.24
N ASP A 45 3.74 -0.16 -5.36
CA ASP A 45 4.80 0.38 -6.20
C ASP A 45 6.18 -0.08 -5.67
N VAL A 46 6.45 0.12 -4.39
CA VAL A 46 7.72 -0.22 -3.72
C VAL A 46 7.98 -1.74 -3.74
N GLU A 47 6.97 -2.56 -3.46
CA GLU A 47 7.10 -4.03 -3.45
C GLU A 47 7.43 -4.56 -4.86
N LEU A 48 6.78 -4.01 -5.90
CA LEU A 48 7.04 -4.38 -7.28
C LEU A 48 8.40 -3.88 -7.79
N ASP A 49 8.76 -2.64 -7.46
CA ASP A 49 10.04 -2.06 -7.84
C ASP A 49 11.19 -2.81 -7.18
N THR A 50 11.07 -3.13 -5.89
CA THR A 50 12.06 -3.95 -5.18
C THR A 50 12.21 -5.32 -5.85
N HIS A 51 11.12 -5.99 -6.18
CA HIS A 51 11.15 -7.26 -6.92
C HIS A 51 11.87 -7.11 -8.27
N THR A 52 11.52 -6.09 -9.05
CA THR A 52 12.06 -5.84 -10.40
C THR A 52 13.54 -5.50 -10.37
N GLN A 53 13.98 -4.68 -9.42
CA GLN A 53 15.37 -4.22 -9.31
C GLN A 53 16.30 -5.30 -8.76
N THR A 54 15.82 -6.10 -7.80
CA THR A 54 16.65 -7.11 -7.13
C THR A 54 16.58 -8.49 -7.80
N GLY A 55 15.50 -8.79 -8.52
CA GLY A 55 15.17 -10.14 -8.98
C GLY A 55 14.81 -11.12 -7.84
N GLY A 56 14.64 -10.60 -6.61
CA GLY A 56 14.23 -11.39 -5.44
C GLY A 56 12.76 -11.82 -5.50
N PRO A 57 12.25 -12.54 -4.50
CA PRO A 57 10.82 -12.87 -4.41
C PRO A 57 9.94 -11.60 -4.40
N LEU A 58 8.74 -11.70 -4.97
CA LEU A 58 7.74 -10.65 -4.82
C LEU A 58 7.09 -10.76 -3.44
N HIS A 59 7.09 -9.67 -2.70
CA HIS A 59 6.54 -9.56 -1.35
C HIS A 59 5.21 -8.80 -1.34
N VAL A 60 4.42 -8.97 -0.27
CA VAL A 60 3.20 -8.19 0.02
C VAL A 60 3.09 -7.85 1.50
N ASP A 61 4.22 -7.82 2.21
CA ASP A 61 4.22 -7.69 3.68
C ASP A 61 3.63 -6.34 4.12
N THR A 62 3.96 -5.26 3.41
CA THR A 62 3.43 -3.91 3.66
C THR A 62 1.98 -3.83 3.22
N THR A 63 1.66 -4.34 2.02
CA THR A 63 0.29 -4.38 1.49
C THR A 63 -0.65 -5.15 2.44
N ALA A 64 -0.22 -6.30 2.96
CA ALA A 64 -0.99 -7.12 3.89
C ALA A 64 -1.20 -6.44 5.24
N LEU A 65 -0.17 -5.78 5.79
CA LEU A 65 -0.30 -5.00 7.02
C LEU A 65 -1.34 -3.89 6.87
N LEU A 66 -1.27 -3.11 5.79
CA LEU A 66 -2.20 -2.02 5.53
C LEU A 66 -3.64 -2.52 5.42
N LEU A 67 -3.89 -3.61 4.70
CA LEU A 67 -5.22 -4.23 4.62
C LEU A 67 -5.72 -4.70 6.00
N ALA A 68 -4.85 -5.33 6.80
CA ALA A 68 -5.19 -5.79 8.14
C ALA A 68 -5.56 -4.62 9.09
N LEU A 69 -5.03 -3.43 8.83
CA LEU A 69 -5.34 -2.20 9.57
C LEU A 69 -6.49 -1.39 8.96
N GLY A 70 -7.16 -1.91 7.93
CA GLY A 70 -8.37 -1.31 7.36
C GLY A 70 -8.14 -0.43 6.14
N ALA A 71 -6.99 -0.52 5.46
CA ALA A 71 -6.84 0.09 4.14
C ALA A 71 -7.86 -0.50 3.15
N ASP A 72 -8.48 0.35 2.34
CA ASP A 72 -9.48 -0.03 1.35
C ASP A 72 -8.83 -0.08 -0.03
N PRO A 73 -8.65 -1.27 -0.63
CA PRO A 73 -8.04 -1.41 -1.96
C PRO A 73 -8.90 -0.84 -3.10
N ARG A 74 -10.18 -0.55 -2.85
CA ARG A 74 -11.13 0.04 -3.82
C ARG A 74 -11.22 1.55 -3.73
N ARG A 75 -10.55 2.16 -2.74
CA ARG A 75 -10.42 3.61 -2.67
C ARG A 75 -9.50 4.08 -3.79
N GLY A 76 -9.99 5.03 -4.60
CA GLY A 76 -9.17 5.70 -5.61
C GLY A 76 -8.11 6.61 -4.97
N SER A 77 -6.96 6.73 -5.62
CA SER A 77 -5.90 7.67 -5.22
C SER A 77 -6.26 9.13 -5.57
N ALA A 78 -5.38 10.09 -5.25
CA ALA A 78 -5.53 11.51 -5.57
C ALA A 78 -6.87 12.11 -5.09
N GLY A 79 -7.29 11.80 -3.86
CA GLY A 79 -8.58 12.23 -3.32
C GLY A 79 -9.78 11.46 -3.89
N GLY A 80 -9.57 10.25 -4.43
CA GLY A 80 -10.63 9.36 -4.92
C GLY A 80 -10.93 9.46 -6.41
N VAL A 81 -10.21 10.30 -7.17
CA VAL A 81 -10.39 10.43 -8.64
C VAL A 81 -9.41 9.59 -9.44
N GLY A 82 -8.32 9.13 -8.81
CA GLY A 82 -7.31 8.27 -9.40
C GLY A 82 -7.73 6.80 -9.48
N PRO A 83 -6.86 5.94 -10.04
CA PRO A 83 -7.08 4.49 -10.03
C PRO A 83 -7.14 3.98 -8.59
N THR A 84 -7.74 2.80 -8.42
CA THR A 84 -7.74 2.08 -7.14
C THR A 84 -6.46 1.27 -6.98
N ALA A 85 -6.10 0.92 -5.75
CA ALA A 85 -4.93 0.10 -5.48
C ALA A 85 -5.07 -1.29 -6.13
N GLU A 86 -6.29 -1.86 -6.10
CA GLU A 86 -6.64 -3.08 -6.82
C GLU A 86 -6.37 -2.98 -8.33
N HIS A 87 -6.77 -1.86 -8.95
CA HIS A 87 -6.52 -1.62 -10.36
C HIS A 87 -5.03 -1.51 -10.67
N VAL A 88 -4.27 -0.76 -9.86
CA VAL A 88 -2.82 -0.57 -10.03
C VAL A 88 -2.07 -1.90 -9.92
N ALA A 89 -2.36 -2.73 -8.91
CA ALA A 89 -1.74 -4.05 -8.77
C ALA A 89 -2.01 -4.94 -9.99
N PHE A 90 -3.24 -4.92 -10.51
CA PHE A 90 -3.59 -5.71 -11.69
C PHE A 90 -2.84 -5.24 -12.95
N VAL A 91 -2.87 -3.95 -13.27
CA VAL A 91 -2.26 -3.43 -14.51
C VAL A 91 -0.73 -3.53 -14.51
N ASN A 92 -0.10 -3.40 -13.34
CA ASN A 92 1.34 -3.51 -13.18
C ASN A 92 1.83 -4.96 -13.04
N GLY A 93 0.92 -5.94 -13.00
CA GLY A 93 1.28 -7.36 -12.90
C GLY A 93 1.76 -7.79 -11.51
N HIS A 94 1.38 -7.05 -10.46
CA HIS A 94 1.68 -7.40 -9.07
C HIS A 94 0.77 -8.55 -8.58
N TRP A 95 0.97 -9.74 -9.15
CA TRP A 95 0.06 -10.88 -9.00
C TRP A 95 -0.26 -11.25 -7.54
N LEU A 96 0.71 -11.13 -6.63
CA LEU A 96 0.51 -11.48 -5.23
C LEU A 96 -0.45 -10.52 -4.50
N ALA A 97 -0.38 -9.23 -4.80
CA ALA A 97 -1.30 -8.22 -4.27
C ALA A 97 -2.71 -8.42 -4.87
N SER A 98 -2.81 -8.73 -6.17
CA SER A 98 -4.08 -9.06 -6.81
C SER A 98 -4.78 -10.24 -6.14
N CYS A 99 -4.05 -11.34 -5.86
CA CYS A 99 -4.61 -12.48 -5.12
C CYS A 99 -5.06 -12.10 -3.71
N LEU A 100 -4.31 -11.21 -3.04
CA LEU A 100 -4.65 -10.74 -1.71
C LEU A 100 -5.95 -9.92 -1.70
N PHE A 101 -6.15 -9.03 -2.68
CA PHE A 101 -7.37 -8.24 -2.82
C PHE A 101 -8.59 -9.09 -3.18
N GLU A 102 -8.44 -10.08 -4.05
CA GLU A 102 -9.50 -11.05 -4.37
C GLU A 102 -9.96 -11.83 -3.13
N GLY A 103 -9.02 -12.18 -2.25
CA GLY A 103 -9.30 -12.82 -0.96
C GLY A 103 -9.97 -11.90 0.05
N TRP A 104 -9.52 -10.65 0.13
CA TRP A 104 -10.06 -9.63 1.04
C TRP A 104 -11.56 -9.39 0.79
N GLY A 105 -11.97 -9.24 -0.48
CA GLY A 105 -13.37 -8.97 -0.85
C GLY A 105 -14.38 -10.08 -0.54
N ARG A 106 -13.92 -11.28 -0.15
CA ARG A 106 -14.78 -12.43 0.21
C ARG A 106 -14.92 -12.63 1.72
N GLY A 107 -14.15 -11.94 2.55
CA GLY A 107 -13.99 -12.27 3.97
C GLY A 107 -14.11 -11.13 4.99
N GLY A 108 -14.15 -9.86 4.60
CA GLY A 108 -14.21 -8.78 5.59
C GLY A 108 -14.61 -7.41 5.04
N GLY A 109 -15.77 -6.94 5.49
CA GLY A 109 -16.30 -5.58 5.40
C GLY A 109 -17.40 -5.43 6.45
#